data_AF-A0A7S0LU28-F1
#
_entry.id   AF-A0A7S0LU28-F1
#
_cell.length_a   1.000
_cell.length_b   1.000
_cell.length_c   1.000
_cell.angle_alpha   90.00
_cell.angle_beta   90.00
_cell.angle_gamma   90.00
#
_symmetry.space_group_name_H-M   'P 1'
#
loop_
_entity.id
_entity.type
_entity.pdbx_description
1 polymer ?
#
loop_
_entity_poly.entity_id
_entity_poly.type
_entity_poly.pdbx_seq_one_letter_code
_entity_poly.pdbx_strand_id
1 'polypeptide(L)'
;AMDASDLRKSAAKKRLAAAAGAALIVSIGLIAALGIIFVHSNGAHPSELLGALINLQPAPAESFAAPINYAQNKPLVTELTSDLVACFGASGSVDEGAKCVGNMLSQLPRPLERRSLQVAQEIQSSLQPGGEPLSLAEGLNGCAEVADDDDSAVFCLAEFLGHVPAAALDAAVSYGEEHPFFNWTTAKPAAEEAAAAYVNCVAAAGPDGLLSEGGACVGELLAALPEGLSLQALHVAGLVPPLPLKPTPAELSGEAVAQCVGAAGGRDSALFCFVHLLSLLPPDEVTAAREYLDAALDGPPPPPRAAPAPP
;
A
#
# COMPACT_ATOMS: atom_id res chain seq x y z
N ALA A 1 -7.71 45.45 -8.91
CA ALA A 1 -8.27 44.54 -9.92
C ALA A 1 -7.98 43.12 -9.46
N MET A 2 -9.00 42.28 -9.25
CA MET A 2 -8.77 40.89 -8.86
C MET A 2 -8.23 40.12 -10.07
N ASP A 3 -7.19 39.32 -9.84
CA ASP A 3 -6.51 38.54 -10.85
C ASP A 3 -7.43 37.41 -11.36
N ALA A 4 -7.44 37.17 -12.67
CA ALA A 4 -8.27 36.16 -13.31
C ALA A 4 -7.98 34.72 -12.81
N SER A 5 -6.82 34.53 -12.19
CA SER A 5 -6.43 33.29 -11.50
C SER A 5 -7.29 32.98 -10.27
N ASP A 6 -7.65 33.98 -9.47
CA ASP A 6 -8.42 33.79 -8.22
C ASP A 6 -9.90 33.47 -8.50
N LEU A 7 -10.45 34.02 -9.58
CA LEU A 7 -11.80 33.69 -10.04
C LEU A 7 -11.92 32.24 -10.50
N ARG A 8 -10.87 31.65 -11.09
CA ARG A 8 -10.86 30.24 -11.52
C ARG A 8 -10.75 29.28 -10.33
N LYS A 9 -9.92 29.59 -9.34
CA LYS A 9 -9.78 28.77 -8.11
C LYS A 9 -11.07 28.76 -7.29
N SER A 10 -11.77 29.90 -7.20
CA SER A 10 -13.06 29.96 -6.48
C SER A 10 -14.16 29.14 -7.17
N ALA A 11 -14.21 29.14 -8.51
CA ALA A 11 -15.20 28.37 -9.26
C ALA A 11 -14.96 26.84 -9.16
N ALA A 12 -13.70 26.40 -9.15
CA ALA A 12 -13.35 24.99 -8.97
C ALA A 12 -13.74 24.46 -7.57
N LYS A 13 -13.46 25.24 -6.51
CA LYS A 13 -13.79 24.85 -5.13
C LYS A 13 -15.30 24.73 -4.88
N LYS A 14 -16.11 25.57 -5.53
CA LYS A 14 -17.59 25.47 -5.46
C LYS A 14 -18.14 24.24 -6.18
N ARG A 15 -17.51 23.81 -7.29
CA ARG A 15 -17.93 22.60 -8.02
C ARG A 15 -17.58 21.32 -7.27
N LEU A 16 -16.43 21.27 -6.60
CA LEU A 16 -16.04 20.12 -5.78
C LEU A 16 -16.96 19.94 -4.55
N ALA A 17 -17.30 21.04 -3.87
CA ALA A 17 -18.21 20.99 -2.73
C ALA A 17 -19.64 20.55 -3.11
N ALA A 18 -20.12 20.94 -4.31
CA ALA A 18 -21.41 20.50 -4.81
C ALA A 18 -21.44 19.01 -5.20
N ALA A 19 -20.33 18.48 -5.75
CA ALA A 19 -20.22 17.06 -6.10
C ALA A 19 -20.13 16.16 -4.87
N ALA A 20 -19.38 16.56 -3.83
CA ALA A 20 -19.30 15.83 -2.57
C ALA A 20 -20.64 15.80 -1.81
N GLY A 21 -21.38 16.92 -1.83
CA GLY A 21 -22.72 16.98 -1.22
C GLY A 21 -23.75 16.08 -1.94
N ALA A 22 -23.67 15.97 -3.27
CA ALA A 22 -24.57 15.11 -4.05
C ALA A 22 -24.31 13.62 -3.81
N ALA A 23 -23.04 13.20 -3.68
CA ALA A 23 -22.69 11.82 -3.40
C ALA A 23 -23.22 11.37 -2.02
N LEU A 24 -23.04 12.19 -0.99
CA LEU A 24 -23.48 11.87 0.38
C LEU A 24 -25.01 11.73 0.48
N ILE A 25 -25.78 12.56 -0.23
CA ILE A 25 -27.25 12.51 -0.24
C ILE A 25 -27.76 11.25 -0.92
N VAL A 26 -27.09 10.80 -1.99
CA VAL A 26 -27.46 9.56 -2.71
C VAL A 26 -27.17 8.33 -1.84
N SER A 27 -26.06 8.30 -1.11
CA SER A 27 -25.72 7.19 -0.21
C SER A 27 -26.73 7.05 0.94
N ILE A 28 -27.10 8.17 1.59
CA ILE A 28 -28.08 8.17 2.69
C ILE A 28 -29.47 7.79 2.17
N GLY A 29 -29.85 8.27 0.98
CA GLY A 29 -31.11 7.92 0.34
C GLY A 29 -31.21 6.44 -0.02
N LEU A 30 -30.12 5.83 -0.50
CA LEU A 30 -30.08 4.41 -0.86
C LEU A 30 -30.18 3.51 0.38
N ILE A 31 -29.49 3.86 1.47
CA ILE A 31 -29.56 3.12 2.75
C ILE A 31 -30.97 3.23 3.35
N ALA A 32 -31.58 4.42 3.31
CA ALA A 32 -32.96 4.61 3.78
C ALA A 32 -33.97 3.83 2.92
N ALA A 33 -33.81 3.83 1.59
CA ALA A 33 -34.69 3.08 0.67
C ALA A 33 -34.57 1.56 0.86
N LEU A 34 -33.35 1.04 1.04
CA LEU A 34 -33.11 -0.38 1.34
C LEU A 34 -33.69 -0.77 2.71
N GLY A 35 -33.60 0.11 3.72
CA GLY A 35 -34.23 -0.09 5.01
C GLY A 35 -35.76 -0.16 4.93
N ILE A 36 -36.39 0.70 4.13
CA ILE A 36 -37.86 0.71 3.94
C ILE A 36 -38.34 -0.54 3.20
N ILE A 37 -37.63 -0.96 2.14
CA ILE A 37 -37.97 -2.16 1.37
C ILE A 37 -37.85 -3.42 2.23
N PHE A 38 -36.83 -3.51 3.09
CA PHE A 38 -36.62 -4.65 3.99
C PHE A 38 -37.67 -4.72 5.11
N VAL A 39 -38.11 -3.58 5.64
CA VAL A 39 -39.18 -3.52 6.66
C VAL A 39 -40.55 -3.92 6.09
N HIS A 40 -40.83 -3.61 4.82
CA HIS A 40 -42.09 -3.99 4.18
C HIS A 40 -42.15 -5.45 3.73
N SER A 41 -41.02 -6.10 3.44
CA SER A 41 -41.02 -7.46 2.88
C SER A 41 -41.06 -8.59 3.91
N ASN A 42 -40.60 -8.36 5.15
CA ASN A 42 -40.38 -9.46 6.11
C ASN A 42 -41.13 -9.36 7.44
N GLY A 43 -41.93 -8.30 7.69
CA GLY A 43 -42.73 -8.21 8.92
C GLY A 43 -41.94 -8.28 10.24
N ALA A 44 -40.63 -8.01 10.18
CA ALA A 44 -39.73 -8.12 11.33
C ALA A 44 -39.95 -6.94 12.29
N HIS A 45 -40.05 -7.25 13.58
CA HIS A 45 -40.21 -6.25 14.63
C HIS A 45 -38.94 -5.36 14.74
N PRO A 46 -39.06 -4.03 14.95
CA PRO A 46 -37.91 -3.10 14.99
C PRO A 46 -36.81 -3.44 15.99
N SER A 47 -37.13 -4.20 17.04
CA SER A 47 -36.19 -4.66 18.06
C SER A 47 -35.24 -5.75 17.57
N GLU A 48 -35.62 -6.57 16.61
CA GLU A 48 -34.74 -7.61 16.02
C GLU A 48 -33.73 -7.01 15.05
N LEU A 49 -34.09 -5.90 14.39
CA LEU A 49 -33.23 -5.17 13.46
C LEU A 49 -32.11 -4.43 14.21
N LEU A 50 -32.37 -3.92 15.42
CA LEU A 50 -31.32 -3.38 16.29
C LEU A 50 -30.36 -4.48 16.78
N GLY A 51 -30.87 -5.67 17.10
CA GLY A 51 -30.03 -6.82 17.47
C GLY A 51 -29.16 -7.33 16.32
N ALA A 52 -29.69 -7.32 15.09
CA ALA A 52 -28.94 -7.65 13.89
C ALA A 52 -27.88 -6.58 13.54
N LEU A 53 -28.18 -5.29 13.76
CA LEU A 53 -27.21 -4.20 13.57
C LEU A 53 -26.08 -4.18 14.62
N ILE A 54 -26.37 -4.60 15.86
CA ILE A 54 -25.35 -4.75 16.91
C ILE A 54 -24.44 -5.97 16.62
N ASN A 55 -24.98 -7.04 16.02
CA ASN A 55 -24.18 -8.19 15.55
C ASN A 55 -23.57 -8.01 14.14
N LEU A 56 -23.90 -6.92 13.44
CA LEU A 56 -23.26 -6.49 12.20
C LEU A 56 -22.18 -5.43 12.43
N GLN A 57 -21.87 -5.09 13.69
CA GLN A 57 -20.52 -4.58 13.93
C GLN A 57 -19.59 -5.69 13.45
N PRO A 58 -18.81 -5.49 12.37
CA PRO A 58 -17.77 -6.44 12.07
C PRO A 58 -17.01 -6.56 13.39
N ALA A 59 -16.86 -7.80 13.89
CA ALA A 59 -15.81 -8.06 14.86
C ALA A 59 -14.61 -7.27 14.34
N PRO A 60 -14.02 -6.36 15.14
CA PRO A 60 -12.95 -5.50 14.63
C PRO A 60 -12.07 -6.42 13.84
N ALA A 61 -11.88 -6.10 12.56
CA ALA A 61 -10.95 -6.83 11.74
C ALA A 61 -9.60 -6.56 12.41
N GLU A 62 -9.31 -7.27 13.50
CA GLU A 62 -8.02 -7.77 13.88
C GLU A 62 -7.63 -8.59 12.67
N SER A 63 -7.23 -7.82 11.66
CA SER A 63 -6.52 -8.22 10.48
C SER A 63 -5.55 -9.26 10.98
N PHE A 64 -5.70 -10.47 10.46
CA PHE A 64 -4.78 -11.59 10.65
C PHE A 64 -3.41 -11.26 10.03
N ALA A 65 -2.96 -9.99 10.10
CA ALA A 65 -1.59 -9.62 9.92
C ALA A 65 -0.78 -10.49 10.88
N ALA A 66 0.10 -11.29 10.29
CA ALA A 66 0.99 -12.15 11.06
C ALA A 66 1.64 -11.30 12.18
N PRO A 67 1.76 -11.84 13.41
CA PRO A 67 2.38 -11.12 14.51
C PRO A 67 3.73 -10.57 14.05
N ILE A 68 4.00 -9.32 14.39
CA ILE A 68 5.28 -8.68 14.07
C ILE A 68 6.30 -9.49 14.84
N ASN A 69 7.27 -10.13 14.19
CA ASN A 69 8.35 -10.74 14.97
C ASN A 69 9.29 -9.61 15.37
N TYR A 70 8.93 -8.77 16.36
CA TYR A 70 9.73 -7.58 16.67
C TYR A 70 11.15 -7.95 17.07
N ALA A 71 11.37 -9.06 17.78
CA ALA A 71 12.71 -9.55 18.09
C ALA A 71 13.59 -9.73 16.84
N GLN A 72 13.02 -10.19 15.71
CA GLN A 72 13.75 -10.29 14.43
C GLN A 72 13.88 -8.95 13.71
N ASN A 73 12.94 -8.03 13.89
CA ASN A 73 12.90 -6.73 13.20
C ASN A 73 13.55 -5.60 14.01
N LYS A 74 13.86 -5.79 15.30
CA LYS A 74 14.44 -4.77 16.19
C LYS A 74 15.68 -4.11 15.59
N PRO A 75 16.67 -4.84 15.03
CA PRO A 75 17.83 -4.21 14.41
C PRO A 75 17.46 -3.24 13.28
N LEU A 76 16.50 -3.61 12.43
CA LEU A 76 16.00 -2.75 11.35
C LEU A 76 15.29 -1.52 11.93
N VAL A 77 14.37 -1.71 12.88
CA VAL A 77 13.63 -0.57 13.48
C VAL A 77 14.58 0.41 14.15
N THR A 78 15.57 -0.06 14.91
CA THR A 78 16.59 0.80 15.52
C THR A 78 17.46 1.52 14.49
N GLU A 79 17.86 0.85 13.40
CA GLU A 79 18.59 1.48 12.30
C GLU A 79 17.76 2.60 11.66
N LEU A 80 16.49 2.34 11.38
CA LEU A 80 15.56 3.32 10.80
C LEU A 80 15.33 4.54 11.71
N THR A 81 15.24 4.35 13.03
CA THR A 81 15.10 5.47 13.97
C THR A 81 16.40 6.28 14.08
N SER A 82 17.56 5.64 13.98
CA SER A 82 18.86 6.33 13.90
C SER A 82 18.98 7.14 12.61
N ASP A 83 18.58 6.58 11.47
CA ASP A 83 18.55 7.27 10.17
C ASP A 83 17.59 8.47 10.20
N LEU A 84 16.45 8.34 10.91
CA LEU A 84 15.52 9.44 11.11
C LEU A 84 16.17 10.60 11.89
N VAL A 85 16.92 10.32 12.95
CA VAL A 85 17.68 11.34 13.71
C VAL A 85 18.65 12.07 12.80
N ALA A 86 19.43 11.33 12.01
CA ALA A 86 20.37 11.92 11.04
C ALA A 86 19.64 12.78 9.99
N CYS A 87 18.49 12.31 9.50
CA CYS A 87 17.67 13.03 8.52
C CYS A 87 17.12 14.35 9.09
N PHE A 88 16.59 14.35 10.31
CA PHE A 88 16.12 15.58 10.96
C PHE A 88 17.24 16.57 11.22
N GLY A 89 18.42 16.09 11.64
CA GLY A 89 19.60 16.94 11.85
C GLY A 89 20.09 17.64 10.58
N ALA A 90 19.75 17.11 9.40
CA ALA A 90 20.04 17.71 8.10
C ALA A 90 18.87 18.51 7.50
N SER A 91 17.64 18.29 7.98
CA SER A 91 16.43 18.93 7.44
C SER A 91 16.34 20.40 7.83
N GLY A 92 15.99 21.26 6.87
CA GLY A 92 15.80 22.71 7.10
C GLY A 92 14.35 23.17 7.03
N SER A 93 13.41 22.26 6.74
CA SER A 93 12.01 22.58 6.49
C SER A 93 11.05 21.48 6.94
N VAL A 94 9.78 21.85 7.14
CA VAL A 94 8.70 20.91 7.48
C VAL A 94 8.50 19.86 6.38
N ASP A 95 8.60 20.25 5.11
CA ASP A 95 8.44 19.33 3.97
C ASP A 95 9.57 18.28 3.93
N GLU A 96 10.81 18.67 4.24
CA GLU A 96 11.92 17.72 4.37
C GLU A 96 11.74 16.80 5.58
N GLY A 97 11.25 17.33 6.71
CA GLY A 97 10.90 16.53 7.88
C GLY A 97 9.81 15.49 7.58
N ALA A 98 8.77 15.87 6.83
CA ALA A 98 7.74 14.92 6.39
C ALA A 98 8.31 13.81 5.50
N LYS A 99 9.27 14.13 4.62
CA LYS A 99 9.99 13.12 3.83
C LYS A 99 10.85 12.20 4.69
N CYS A 100 11.51 12.73 5.72
CA CYS A 100 12.27 11.90 6.67
C CYS A 100 11.37 10.87 7.35
N VAL A 101 10.22 11.31 7.87
CA VAL A 101 9.22 10.41 8.48
C VAL A 101 8.65 9.44 7.46
N GLY A 102 8.27 9.90 6.27
CA GLY A 102 7.72 9.05 5.22
C GLY A 102 8.70 7.98 4.74
N ASN A 103 9.99 8.30 4.65
CA ASN A 103 11.04 7.33 4.32
C ASN A 103 11.26 6.30 5.45
N MET A 104 11.08 6.68 6.72
CA MET A 104 11.07 5.70 7.81
C MET A 104 9.83 4.80 7.72
N LEU A 105 8.64 5.39 7.57
CA LEU A 105 7.37 4.67 7.50
C LEU A 105 7.37 3.65 6.36
N SER A 106 7.90 4.00 5.19
CA SER A 106 7.95 3.09 4.03
C SER A 106 8.87 1.89 4.22
N GLN A 107 9.74 1.91 5.23
CA GLN A 107 10.70 0.86 5.56
C GLN A 107 10.28 -0.01 6.74
N LEU A 108 9.30 0.44 7.54
CA LEU A 108 8.82 -0.32 8.68
C LEU A 108 8.03 -1.57 8.21
N PRO A 109 8.04 -2.67 9.00
CA PRO A 109 7.10 -3.76 8.79
C PRO A 109 5.66 -3.22 8.78
N ARG A 110 4.89 -3.53 7.73
CA ARG A 110 3.52 -3.00 7.55
C ARG A 110 2.61 -3.13 8.76
N PRO A 111 2.57 -4.27 9.48
CA PRO A 111 1.70 -4.36 10.65
C PRO A 111 2.13 -3.40 11.77
N LEU A 112 3.45 -3.17 11.92
CA LEU A 112 4.00 -2.22 12.89
C LEU A 112 3.67 -0.78 12.49
N GLU A 113 3.88 -0.42 11.22
CA GLU A 113 3.53 0.88 10.65
C GLU A 113 2.05 1.21 10.86
N ARG A 114 1.14 0.35 10.36
CA ARG A 114 -0.31 0.57 10.43
C ARG A 114 -0.81 0.66 11.86
N ARG A 115 -0.35 -0.24 12.73
CA ARG A 115 -0.76 -0.24 14.15
C ARG A 115 -0.28 1.02 14.86
N SER A 116 0.95 1.45 14.60
CA SER A 116 1.51 2.68 15.18
C SER A 116 0.75 3.93 14.71
N LEU A 117 0.43 4.02 13.42
CA LEU A 117 -0.39 5.11 12.85
C LEU A 117 -1.79 5.15 13.47
N GLN A 118 -2.44 3.99 13.62
CA GLN A 118 -3.74 3.90 14.26
C GLN A 118 -3.70 4.42 15.70
N VAL A 119 -2.75 3.93 16.51
CA VAL A 119 -2.61 4.36 17.91
C VAL A 119 -2.23 5.84 17.99
N ALA A 120 -1.38 6.33 17.09
CA ALA A 120 -1.02 7.75 17.03
C ALA A 120 -2.23 8.64 16.82
N GLN A 121 -3.14 8.27 15.90
CA GLN A 121 -4.38 9.01 15.65
C GLN A 121 -5.31 9.02 16.87
N GLU A 122 -5.36 7.92 17.63
CA GLU A 122 -6.16 7.82 18.86
C GLU A 122 -5.64 8.75 19.96
N ILE A 123 -4.31 8.87 20.11
CA ILE A 123 -3.68 9.67 21.18
C ILE A 123 -3.42 11.13 20.81
N GLN A 124 -3.42 11.50 19.52
CA GLN A 124 -3.07 12.84 19.03
C GLN A 124 -3.88 13.96 19.69
N SER A 125 -5.15 13.68 20.06
CA SER A 125 -6.02 14.64 20.74
C SER A 125 -5.58 15.00 22.17
N SER A 126 -4.76 14.15 22.80
CA SER A 126 -4.30 14.28 24.17
C SER A 126 -2.89 14.87 24.30
N LEU A 127 -2.09 14.80 23.22
CA LEU A 127 -0.74 15.33 23.18
C LEU A 127 -0.78 16.80 22.71
N GLN A 128 0.04 17.64 23.34
CA GLN A 128 0.28 18.96 22.77
C GLN A 128 1.20 18.79 21.55
N PRO A 129 0.78 19.20 20.35
CA PRO A 129 1.66 19.20 19.20
C PRO A 129 2.82 20.17 19.45
N GLY A 130 4.03 19.75 19.12
CA GLY A 130 5.22 20.60 19.19
C GLY A 130 6.27 20.15 20.20
N GLY A 131 7.08 19.18 19.78
CA GLY A 131 8.47 19.06 20.21
C GLY A 131 9.40 19.57 19.11
N GLU A 132 10.66 19.85 19.46
CA GLU A 132 11.68 20.09 18.45
C GLU A 132 11.91 18.75 17.69
N PRO A 133 11.87 18.73 16.34
CA PRO A 133 11.85 17.47 15.57
C PRO A 133 13.02 16.53 15.86
N LEU A 134 14.23 17.07 16.01
CA LEU A 134 15.41 16.26 16.31
C LEU A 134 15.29 15.61 17.70
N SER A 135 14.88 16.37 18.71
CA SER A 135 14.64 15.83 20.06
C SER A 135 13.57 14.74 20.10
N LEU A 136 12.50 14.88 19.30
CA LEU A 136 11.47 13.83 19.18
C LEU A 136 12.05 12.55 18.54
N ALA A 137 12.87 12.69 17.49
CA ALA A 137 13.50 11.55 16.84
C ALA A 137 14.54 10.87 17.74
N GLU A 138 15.32 11.63 18.52
CA GLU A 138 16.26 11.08 19.51
C GLU A 138 15.51 10.30 20.60
N GLY A 139 14.37 10.83 21.06
CA GLY A 139 13.48 10.14 22.01
C GLY A 139 12.93 8.83 21.44
N LEU A 140 12.46 8.85 20.19
CA LEU A 140 12.03 7.65 19.48
C LEU A 140 13.16 6.62 19.37
N ASN A 141 14.37 7.03 18.97
CA ASN A 141 15.50 6.11 18.85
C ASN A 141 15.86 5.44 20.19
N GLY A 142 15.94 6.24 21.27
CA GLY A 142 16.19 5.69 22.61
C GLY A 142 15.07 4.74 23.07
N CYS A 143 13.82 5.05 22.74
CA CYS A 143 12.68 4.17 23.04
C CYS A 143 12.76 2.85 22.26
N ALA A 144 13.06 2.90 20.96
CA ALA A 144 13.17 1.72 20.10
C ALA A 144 14.32 0.78 20.52
N GLU A 145 15.43 1.33 21.01
CA GLU A 145 16.57 0.55 21.53
C GLU A 145 16.18 -0.32 22.74
N VAL A 146 15.28 0.18 23.60
CA VAL A 146 14.83 -0.51 24.83
C VAL A 146 13.52 -1.27 24.68
N ALA A 147 12.77 -1.06 23.60
CA ALA A 147 11.59 -1.86 23.30
C ALA A 147 11.99 -3.34 23.10
N ASP A 148 11.27 -4.26 23.72
CA ASP A 148 11.59 -5.71 23.69
C ASP A 148 10.46 -6.56 23.09
N ASP A 149 9.32 -5.95 22.80
CA ASP A 149 8.13 -6.57 22.21
C ASP A 149 7.40 -5.63 21.24
N ASP A 150 6.43 -6.19 20.52
CA ASP A 150 5.65 -5.49 19.50
C ASP A 150 4.89 -4.29 20.07
N ASP A 151 4.26 -4.45 21.24
CA ASP A 151 3.45 -3.40 21.86
C ASP A 151 4.31 -2.21 22.31
N SER A 152 5.51 -2.49 22.84
CA SER A 152 6.49 -1.47 23.21
C SER A 152 6.99 -0.71 21.97
N ALA A 153 7.25 -1.42 20.86
CA ALA A 153 7.65 -0.79 19.61
C ALA A 153 6.55 0.08 19.01
N VAL A 154 5.30 -0.42 19.00
CA VAL A 154 4.10 0.33 18.61
C VAL A 154 3.96 1.58 19.48
N PHE A 155 4.13 1.45 20.79
CA PHE A 155 4.04 2.59 21.71
C PHE A 155 5.08 3.66 21.37
N CYS A 156 6.36 3.29 21.21
CA CYS A 156 7.43 4.23 20.86
C CYS A 156 7.12 4.99 19.56
N LEU A 157 6.74 4.27 18.50
CA LEU A 157 6.40 4.86 17.22
C LEU A 157 5.15 5.73 17.31
N ALA A 158 4.10 5.25 17.96
CA ALA A 158 2.84 5.99 18.10
C ALA A 158 3.00 7.27 18.91
N GLU A 159 3.79 7.25 19.99
CA GLU A 159 4.11 8.44 20.79
C GLU A 159 4.80 9.50 19.92
N PHE A 160 5.83 9.11 19.17
CA PHE A 160 6.52 10.00 18.23
C PHE A 160 5.55 10.57 17.18
N LEU A 161 4.79 9.71 16.50
CA LEU A 161 3.85 10.10 15.44
C LEU A 161 2.72 10.98 15.98
N GLY A 162 2.29 10.78 17.23
CA GLY A 162 1.30 11.61 17.91
C GLY A 162 1.76 13.05 18.16
N HIS A 163 3.08 13.29 18.23
CA HIS A 163 3.67 14.64 18.30
C HIS A 163 3.86 15.30 16.93
N VAL A 164 3.78 14.56 15.83
CA VAL A 164 3.86 15.10 14.48
C VAL A 164 2.55 15.84 14.15
N PRO A 165 2.61 17.10 13.66
CA PRO A 165 1.41 17.80 13.22
C PRO A 165 0.64 17.00 12.16
N ALA A 166 -0.69 16.88 12.30
CA ALA A 166 -1.52 16.03 11.43
C ALA A 166 -1.26 16.24 9.93
N ALA A 167 -1.19 17.49 9.45
CA ALA A 167 -0.91 17.78 8.04
C ALA A 167 0.48 17.29 7.58
N ALA A 168 1.48 17.31 8.46
CA ALA A 168 2.82 16.80 8.16
C ALA A 168 2.85 15.27 8.22
N LEU A 169 2.09 14.66 9.14
CA LEU A 169 1.92 13.20 9.21
C LEU A 169 1.21 12.67 7.96
N ASP A 170 0.13 13.30 7.53
CA ASP A 170 -0.58 12.95 6.29
C ASP A 170 0.37 13.04 5.07
N ALA A 171 1.19 14.10 5.01
CA ALA A 171 2.19 14.25 3.96
C ALA A 171 3.28 13.16 4.02
N ALA A 172 3.70 12.76 5.23
CA ALA A 172 4.67 11.70 5.43
C ALA A 172 4.11 10.33 5.01
N VAL A 173 2.86 10.02 5.38
CA VAL A 173 2.16 8.80 4.97
C VAL A 173 2.03 8.76 3.45
N SER A 174 1.53 9.84 2.84
CA SER A 174 1.44 9.96 1.37
C SER A 174 2.81 9.75 0.72
N TYR A 175 3.87 10.35 1.26
CA TYR A 175 5.22 10.17 0.74
C TYR A 175 5.70 8.71 0.83
N GLY A 176 5.45 8.05 1.96
CA GLY A 176 5.82 6.64 2.17
C GLY A 176 5.05 5.68 1.26
N GLU A 177 3.78 5.95 1.01
CA GLU A 177 2.94 5.19 0.06
C GLU A 177 3.36 5.40 -1.40
N GLU A 178 3.79 6.61 -1.77
CA GLU A 178 4.32 6.95 -3.09
C GLU A 178 5.75 6.43 -3.33
N HIS A 179 6.49 6.15 -2.26
CA HIS A 179 7.88 5.71 -2.29
C HIS A 179 8.09 4.48 -1.38
N PRO A 180 7.37 3.37 -1.63
CA PRO A 180 7.49 2.19 -0.81
C PRO A 180 8.90 1.62 -0.94
N PHE A 181 9.50 1.25 0.19
CA PHE A 181 10.85 0.76 0.21
C PHE A 181 10.91 -0.75 0.01
N PHE A 182 12.02 -1.21 -0.58
CA PHE A 182 12.44 -2.60 -0.52
C PHE A 182 13.98 -2.66 -0.57
N ASN A 183 14.56 -3.57 0.22
CA ASN A 183 15.98 -3.85 0.18
C ASN A 183 16.26 -4.87 -0.93
N TRP A 184 16.82 -4.41 -2.06
CA TRP A 184 17.09 -5.29 -3.19
C TRP A 184 18.07 -6.43 -2.85
N THR A 185 19.05 -6.18 -1.98
CA THR A 185 20.06 -7.19 -1.62
C THR A 185 19.41 -8.40 -0.95
N THR A 186 18.43 -8.18 -0.08
CA THR A 186 17.70 -9.26 0.59
C THR A 186 16.56 -9.81 -0.26
N ALA A 187 15.94 -8.97 -1.10
CA ALA A 187 14.83 -9.34 -1.97
C ALA A 187 15.24 -10.13 -3.22
N LYS A 188 16.46 -9.93 -3.73
CA LYS A 188 16.91 -10.47 -5.02
C LYS A 188 16.69 -11.98 -5.16
N PRO A 189 17.07 -12.84 -4.19
CA PRO A 189 16.86 -14.28 -4.33
C PRO A 189 15.39 -14.67 -4.49
N ALA A 190 14.49 -14.07 -3.70
CA ALA A 190 13.05 -14.31 -3.81
C ALA A 190 12.48 -13.79 -5.13
N ALA A 191 12.97 -12.65 -5.62
CA ALA A 191 12.57 -12.10 -6.91
C ALA A 191 13.03 -12.97 -8.09
N GLU A 192 14.23 -13.55 -8.02
CA GLU A 192 14.73 -14.50 -9.02
C GLU A 192 13.90 -15.79 -9.03
N GLU A 193 13.54 -16.31 -7.85
CA GLU A 193 12.64 -17.48 -7.72
C GLU A 193 11.24 -17.18 -8.28
N ALA A 194 10.67 -16.03 -7.94
CA ALA A 194 9.37 -15.58 -8.46
C ALA A 194 9.40 -15.41 -9.99
N ALA A 195 10.47 -14.84 -10.54
CA ALA A 195 10.64 -14.70 -11.98
C ALA A 195 10.77 -16.07 -12.69
N ALA A 196 11.42 -17.04 -12.06
CA ALA A 196 11.48 -18.41 -12.57
C ALA A 196 10.09 -19.09 -12.54
N ALA A 197 9.32 -18.89 -11.48
CA ALA A 197 7.94 -19.38 -11.39
C ALA A 197 7.03 -18.74 -12.47
N TYR A 198 7.21 -17.44 -12.73
CA TYR A 198 6.52 -16.73 -13.82
C TYR A 198 6.82 -17.34 -15.20
N VAL A 199 8.06 -17.74 -15.47
CA VAL A 199 8.42 -18.45 -16.72
C VAL A 199 7.58 -19.72 -16.89
N ASN A 200 7.45 -20.51 -15.83
CA ASN A 200 6.67 -21.74 -15.87
C ASN A 200 5.17 -21.47 -16.04
N CYS A 201 4.65 -20.44 -15.39
CA CYS A 201 3.24 -20.02 -15.53
C CYS A 201 2.92 -19.62 -16.98
N VAL A 202 3.76 -18.76 -17.58
CA VAL A 202 3.60 -18.33 -18.98
C VAL A 202 3.73 -19.51 -19.95
N ALA A 203 4.67 -20.42 -19.71
CA ALA A 203 4.83 -21.61 -20.54
C ALA A 203 3.60 -22.53 -20.48
N ALA A 204 2.95 -22.65 -19.33
CA ALA A 204 1.75 -23.46 -19.14
C ALA A 204 0.50 -22.87 -19.83
N ALA A 205 0.38 -21.54 -19.87
CA ALA A 205 -0.72 -20.85 -20.56
C ALA A 205 -0.68 -21.04 -22.08
N GLY A 206 0.49 -21.37 -22.64
CA GLY A 206 0.69 -21.55 -24.08
C GLY A 206 0.60 -20.24 -24.88
N PRO A 207 0.82 -20.30 -26.20
CA PRO A 207 0.92 -19.12 -27.07
C PRO A 207 -0.40 -18.33 -27.17
N ASP A 208 -1.54 -18.99 -27.03
CA ASP A 208 -2.86 -18.39 -27.16
C ASP A 208 -3.47 -17.95 -25.81
N GLY A 209 -2.99 -18.51 -24.68
CA GLY A 209 -3.49 -18.20 -23.33
C GLY A 209 -2.89 -16.95 -22.71
N LEU A 210 -1.80 -16.42 -23.28
CA LEU A 210 -1.08 -15.23 -22.79
C LEU A 210 -1.93 -13.97 -22.62
N LEU A 211 -3.04 -13.83 -23.36
CA LEU A 211 -3.93 -12.67 -23.27
C LEU A 211 -5.09 -12.84 -22.29
N SER A 212 -5.37 -14.04 -21.79
CA SER A 212 -6.45 -14.28 -20.80
C SER A 212 -5.95 -14.84 -19.47
N GLU A 213 -4.76 -15.44 -19.47
CA GLU A 213 -4.08 -15.99 -18.28
C GLU A 213 -2.83 -15.17 -17.92
N GLY A 214 -2.39 -14.26 -18.79
CA GLY A 214 -1.22 -13.40 -18.58
C GLY A 214 -1.32 -12.56 -17.30
N GLY A 215 -2.46 -11.89 -17.06
CA GLY A 215 -2.69 -11.12 -15.84
C GLY A 215 -2.67 -11.95 -14.57
N ALA A 216 -3.05 -13.24 -14.64
CA ALA A 216 -2.95 -14.14 -13.49
C ALA A 216 -1.48 -14.49 -13.20
N CYS A 217 -0.69 -14.85 -14.21
CA CYS A 217 0.75 -15.09 -14.03
C CYS A 217 1.50 -13.85 -13.54
N VAL A 218 1.13 -12.67 -14.03
CA VAL A 218 1.71 -11.39 -13.57
C VAL A 218 1.26 -11.10 -12.15
N GLY A 219 0.00 -11.34 -11.80
CA GLY A 219 -0.50 -11.22 -10.43
C GLY A 219 0.24 -12.14 -9.46
N GLU A 220 0.44 -13.41 -9.82
CA GLU A 220 1.22 -14.37 -9.04
C GLU A 220 2.68 -13.94 -8.88
N LEU A 221 3.31 -13.43 -9.95
CA LEU A 221 4.64 -12.85 -9.89
C LEU A 221 4.69 -11.68 -8.90
N LEU A 222 3.80 -10.69 -9.05
CA LEU A 222 3.77 -9.51 -8.18
C LEU A 222 3.48 -9.87 -6.72
N ALA A 223 2.63 -10.87 -6.45
CA ALA A 223 2.33 -11.34 -5.11
C ALA A 223 3.52 -12.06 -4.44
N ALA A 224 4.43 -12.64 -5.23
CA ALA A 224 5.64 -13.30 -4.75
C ALA A 224 6.84 -12.35 -4.57
N LEU A 225 6.77 -11.13 -5.11
CA LEU A 225 7.79 -10.11 -4.95
C LEU A 225 7.63 -9.36 -3.60
N PRO A 226 8.68 -8.67 -3.12
CA PRO A 226 8.54 -7.74 -2.01
C PRO A 226 7.45 -6.71 -2.31
N GLU A 227 6.54 -6.50 -1.35
CA GLU A 227 5.36 -5.62 -1.52
C GLU A 227 5.75 -4.24 -2.09
N GLY A 228 6.78 -3.60 -1.54
CA GLY A 228 7.19 -2.28 -1.99
C GLY A 228 7.69 -2.26 -3.44
N LEU A 229 8.30 -3.35 -3.92
CA LEU A 229 8.68 -3.45 -5.33
C LEU A 229 7.45 -3.56 -6.23
N SER A 230 6.49 -4.39 -5.87
CA SER A 230 5.26 -4.60 -6.65
C SER A 230 4.39 -3.35 -6.70
N LEU A 231 4.18 -2.70 -5.56
CA LEU A 231 3.41 -1.46 -5.48
C LEU A 231 4.08 -0.34 -6.28
N GLN A 232 5.41 -0.19 -6.17
CA GLN A 232 6.12 0.82 -6.95
C GLN A 232 6.10 0.53 -8.45
N ALA A 233 6.26 -0.74 -8.84
CA ALA A 233 6.20 -1.12 -10.24
C ALA A 233 4.83 -0.81 -10.85
N LEU A 234 3.74 -1.15 -10.15
CA LEU A 234 2.37 -0.83 -10.57
C LEU A 234 2.13 0.68 -10.63
N HIS A 235 2.58 1.43 -9.61
CA HIS A 235 2.44 2.88 -9.58
C HIS A 235 3.13 3.53 -10.78
N VAL A 236 4.41 3.23 -10.99
CA VAL A 236 5.19 3.79 -12.10
C VAL A 236 4.63 3.35 -13.45
N ALA A 237 4.23 2.08 -13.60
CA ALA A 237 3.60 1.60 -14.83
C ALA A 237 2.29 2.35 -15.15
N GLY A 238 1.49 2.69 -14.14
CA GLY A 238 0.28 3.49 -14.31
C GLY A 238 0.52 4.95 -14.75
N LEU A 239 1.73 5.47 -14.56
CA LEU A 239 2.15 6.79 -15.03
C LEU A 239 2.69 6.77 -16.47
N VAL A 240 3.11 5.60 -16.96
CA VAL A 240 3.64 5.45 -18.32
C VAL A 240 2.46 5.24 -19.27
N PRO A 241 2.33 6.03 -20.36
CA PRO A 241 1.28 5.80 -21.34
C PRO A 241 1.46 4.41 -21.96
N PRO A 242 0.36 3.65 -22.16
CA PRO A 242 0.44 2.30 -22.70
C PRO A 242 1.12 2.32 -24.07
N LEU A 243 2.01 1.36 -24.29
CA LEU A 243 2.70 1.24 -25.57
C LEU A 243 1.67 0.91 -26.67
N PRO A 244 1.77 1.54 -27.85
CA PRO A 244 0.79 1.35 -28.92
C PRO A 244 0.85 -0.05 -29.59
N LEU A 245 1.81 -0.88 -29.19
CA LEU A 245 2.06 -2.18 -29.78
C LEU A 245 1.44 -3.27 -28.91
N LYS A 246 0.74 -4.22 -29.55
CA LYS A 246 0.44 -5.49 -28.88
C LYS A 246 1.76 -6.22 -28.67
N PRO A 247 2.13 -6.55 -27.43
CA PRO A 247 3.34 -7.31 -27.19
C PRO A 247 3.22 -8.66 -27.89
N THR A 248 4.31 -9.11 -28.48
CA THR A 248 4.44 -10.47 -28.98
C THR A 248 4.55 -11.43 -27.79
N PRO A 249 4.13 -12.70 -27.93
CA PRO A 249 4.37 -13.74 -26.91
C PRO A 249 5.83 -13.84 -26.46
N ALA A 250 6.77 -13.52 -27.35
CA ALA A 250 8.20 -13.50 -27.05
C ALA A 250 8.60 -12.31 -26.15
N GLU A 251 7.95 -11.15 -26.30
CA GLU A 251 8.19 -9.97 -25.45
C GLU A 251 7.61 -10.14 -24.05
N LEU A 252 6.53 -10.92 -23.91
CA LEU A 252 6.00 -11.35 -22.61
C LEU A 252 6.64 -12.63 -22.09
N SER A 253 7.65 -13.17 -22.78
CA SER A 253 8.29 -14.41 -22.36
C SER A 253 8.86 -14.23 -20.95
N GLY A 254 8.58 -15.20 -20.08
CA GLY A 254 9.16 -15.19 -18.74
C GLY A 254 10.68 -15.18 -18.74
N GLU A 255 11.32 -15.69 -19.80
CA GLU A 255 12.76 -15.69 -19.97
C GLU A 255 13.37 -14.28 -19.98
N ALA A 256 12.73 -13.32 -20.67
CA ALA A 256 13.21 -11.93 -20.70
C ALA A 256 13.12 -11.27 -19.32
N VAL A 257 12.02 -11.54 -18.59
CA VAL A 257 11.82 -11.06 -17.22
C VAL A 257 12.86 -11.64 -16.29
N ALA A 258 13.05 -12.97 -16.30
CA ALA A 258 14.03 -13.66 -15.46
C ALA A 258 15.47 -13.19 -15.72
N GLN A 259 15.84 -12.99 -17.00
CA GLN A 259 17.15 -12.44 -17.36
C GLN A 259 17.33 -11.00 -16.85
N CYS A 260 16.31 -10.15 -16.99
CA CYS A 260 16.35 -8.78 -16.49
C CYS A 260 16.53 -8.74 -14.96
N VAL A 261 15.73 -9.54 -14.25
CA VAL A 261 15.78 -9.65 -12.79
C VAL A 261 17.14 -10.16 -12.30
N GLY A 262 17.70 -11.19 -12.96
CA GLY A 262 19.03 -11.71 -12.62
C GLY A 262 20.15 -10.68 -12.87
N ALA A 263 20.01 -9.87 -13.92
CA ALA A 263 20.95 -8.80 -14.26
C ALA A 263 20.79 -7.53 -13.41
N ALA A 264 19.66 -7.36 -12.70
CA ALA A 264 19.43 -6.19 -11.87
C ALA A 264 20.46 -6.10 -10.72
N GLY A 265 21.25 -5.02 -10.77
CA GLY A 265 22.32 -4.72 -9.81
C GLY A 265 21.86 -3.91 -8.60
N GLY A 266 20.62 -3.41 -8.61
CA GLY A 266 20.08 -2.54 -7.59
C GLY A 266 18.59 -2.28 -7.75
N ARG A 267 18.02 -1.60 -6.74
CA ARG A 267 16.59 -1.27 -6.62
C ARG A 267 16.00 -0.72 -7.92
N ASP A 268 16.62 0.30 -8.49
CA ASP A 268 16.08 1.01 -9.66
C ASP A 268 16.12 0.14 -10.92
N SER A 269 17.13 -0.71 -11.07
CA SER A 269 17.21 -1.67 -12.19
C SER A 269 16.19 -2.82 -12.05
N ALA A 270 15.93 -3.29 -10.82
CA ALA A 270 14.87 -4.25 -10.57
C ALA A 270 13.51 -3.64 -10.87
N LEU A 271 13.24 -2.43 -10.37
CA LEU A 271 12.02 -1.68 -10.65
C LEU A 271 11.82 -1.50 -12.16
N PHE A 272 12.86 -1.14 -12.90
CA PHE A 272 12.82 -1.04 -14.36
C PHE A 272 12.34 -2.34 -15.03
N CYS A 273 12.83 -3.51 -14.59
CA CYS A 273 12.42 -4.80 -15.16
C CYS A 273 10.90 -5.03 -15.05
N PHE A 274 10.33 -4.76 -13.87
CA PHE A 274 8.90 -4.98 -13.62
C PHE A 274 8.03 -3.90 -14.25
N VAL A 275 8.45 -2.63 -14.21
CA VAL A 275 7.77 -1.54 -14.92
C VAL A 275 7.75 -1.82 -16.43
N HIS A 276 8.86 -2.30 -16.99
CA HIS A 276 8.93 -2.65 -18.40
C HIS A 276 7.94 -3.79 -18.72
N LEU A 277 7.93 -4.87 -17.93
CA LEU A 277 6.95 -5.95 -18.08
C LEU A 277 5.51 -5.41 -18.05
N LEU A 278 5.16 -4.63 -17.03
CA LEU A 278 3.81 -4.07 -16.87
C LEU A 278 3.43 -3.13 -18.01
N SER A 279 4.38 -2.36 -18.54
CA SER A 279 4.15 -1.44 -19.67
C SER A 279 3.86 -2.15 -21.01
N LEU A 280 4.21 -3.44 -21.09
CA LEU A 280 3.88 -4.28 -22.25
C LEU A 280 2.44 -4.82 -22.17
N LEU A 281 1.83 -4.84 -20.98
CA LEU A 281 0.50 -5.40 -20.79
C LEU A 281 -0.61 -4.42 -21.20
N PRO A 282 -1.74 -4.93 -21.71
CA PRO A 282 -2.98 -4.16 -21.82
C PRO A 282 -3.41 -3.56 -20.46
N PRO A 283 -4.02 -2.37 -20.42
CA PRO A 283 -4.44 -1.74 -19.15
C PRO A 283 -5.40 -2.57 -18.29
N ASP A 284 -6.25 -3.37 -18.93
CA ASP A 284 -7.15 -4.32 -18.28
C ASP A 284 -6.40 -5.46 -17.58
N GLU A 285 -5.33 -5.98 -18.17
CA GLU A 285 -4.46 -6.99 -17.54
C GLU A 285 -3.65 -6.41 -16.38
N VAL A 286 -3.17 -5.15 -16.48
CA VAL A 286 -2.51 -4.47 -15.35
C VAL A 286 -3.50 -4.26 -14.19
N THR A 287 -4.75 -3.94 -14.51
CA THR A 287 -5.82 -3.81 -13.50
C THR A 287 -6.09 -5.15 -12.83
N ALA A 288 -6.21 -6.23 -13.60
CA ALA A 288 -6.42 -7.58 -13.06
C ALA A 288 -5.24 -8.06 -12.19
N ALA A 289 -4.00 -7.78 -12.61
CA ALA A 289 -2.80 -8.09 -11.82
C ALA A 289 -2.77 -7.33 -10.49
N ARG A 290 -3.22 -6.06 -10.49
CA ARG A 290 -3.36 -5.28 -9.26
C ARG A 290 -4.45 -5.85 -8.34
N GLU A 291 -5.61 -6.18 -8.87
CA GLU A 291 -6.70 -6.79 -8.08
C GLU A 291 -6.26 -8.12 -7.44
N TYR A 292 -5.45 -8.91 -8.17
CA TYR A 292 -4.85 -10.13 -7.63
C TYR A 292 -3.88 -9.83 -6.47
N LEU A 293 -2.99 -8.85 -6.65
CA LEU A 293 -2.05 -8.43 -5.61
C LEU A 293 -2.79 -7.93 -4.36
N ASP A 294 -3.78 -7.07 -4.53
CA ASP A 294 -4.58 -6.53 -3.41
C ASP A 294 -5.27 -7.69 -2.64
N ALA A 295 -5.83 -8.67 -3.35
CA ALA A 295 -6.41 -9.86 -2.74
C ALA A 295 -5.37 -10.74 -1.99
N ALA A 296 -4.14 -10.83 -2.50
CA ALA A 296 -3.05 -11.56 -1.86
C ALA A 296 -2.46 -10.84 -0.63
N LEU A 297 -2.59 -9.51 -0.57
CA LEU A 297 -2.17 -8.72 0.59
C LEU A 297 -3.20 -8.75 1.73
N ASP A 298 -4.49 -8.85 1.40
CA ASP A 298 -5.58 -8.86 2.38
C ASP A 298 -5.90 -10.26 2.97
N GLY A 299 -5.30 -11.33 2.44
CA GLY A 299 -5.58 -12.70 2.88
C GLY A 299 -4.67 -13.74 2.22
N PRO A 300 -4.90 -15.06 2.45
CA PRO A 300 -4.18 -16.07 1.71
C PRO A 300 -4.44 -15.86 0.21
N PRO A 301 -3.40 -15.85 -0.64
CA PRO A 301 -3.58 -15.65 -2.08
C PRO A 301 -4.59 -16.67 -2.59
N PRO A 302 -5.44 -16.30 -3.56
CA PRO A 302 -6.31 -17.27 -4.20
C PRO A 302 -5.44 -18.43 -4.68
N PRO A 303 -5.87 -19.70 -4.46
CA PRO A 303 -5.05 -20.84 -4.81
C PRO A 303 -4.59 -20.69 -6.26
N PRO A 304 -3.31 -20.97 -6.56
CA PRO A 304 -2.80 -20.89 -7.92
C PRO A 304 -3.77 -21.69 -8.80
N ARG A 305 -4.18 -21.10 -9.94
CA ARG A 305 -5.11 -21.80 -10.83
C ARG A 305 -4.46 -23.14 -11.16
N ALA A 306 -5.16 -24.21 -10.83
CA ALA A 306 -4.66 -25.56 -11.11
C ALA A 306 -4.30 -25.60 -12.59
N ALA A 307 -3.05 -25.96 -12.88
CA ALA A 307 -2.59 -26.09 -14.26
C ALA A 307 -3.63 -26.92 -15.03
N PRO A 308 -4.04 -26.49 -16.23
CA PRO A 308 -5.01 -27.24 -17.01
C PRO A 308 -4.54 -28.68 -17.11
N ALA A 309 -5.44 -29.63 -16.80
CA ALA A 309 -5.10 -31.04 -16.85
C ALA A 309 -4.51 -31.35 -18.23
N PRO A 310 -3.38 -32.07 -18.32
CA PRO A 310 -2.79 -32.39 -19.61
C PRO A 310 -3.82 -33.13 -20.47
N PRO A 311 -3.85 -32.87 -21.80
CA PRO A 311 -4.80 -33.49 -22.71
C PRO A 311 -4.68 -35.02 -22.77
#